data_AF-A0A497AB39-F1
#
_entry.id   AF-A0A497AB39-F1
#
_cell.length_a   1.000
_cell.length_b   1.000
_cell.length_c   1.000
_cell.angle_alpha   90.00
_cell.angle_beta   90.00
_cell.angle_gamma   90.00
#
_symmetry.space_group_name_H-M   'P 1'
#
loop_
_entity.id
_entity.type
_entity.pdbx_description
1 polymer ?
#
loop_
_entity_poly.entity_id
_entity_poly.type
_entity_poly.pdbx_seq_one_letter_code
_entity_poly.pdbx_strand_id
1 'polypeptide(L)' 'EWKQRVIEMTPLRRMGRPEEVAYAVAFLASDEAAFITGEILTVDGGLVMQG' A
#
# COMPACT_ATOMS: atom_id res chain seq x y z
N GLU A 1 -14.20 -7.51 15.54
CA GLU A 1 -14.80 -6.18 15.30
C GLU A 1 -13.85 -5.21 14.59
N TRP A 2 -12.70 -4.85 15.17
CA TRP A 2 -11.77 -3.88 14.54
C TRP A 2 -11.28 -4.28 13.14
N LYS A 3 -10.80 -5.53 12.96
CA LYS A 3 -10.38 -6.05 11.65
C LYS A 3 -11.47 -5.89 10.58
N GLN A 4 -12.73 -6.12 10.96
CA GLN A 4 -13.86 -6.04 10.03
C GLN A 4 -14.13 -4.60 9.60
N ARG A 5 -14.09 -3.65 10.55
CA ARG A 5 -14.22 -2.22 10.24
C ARG A 5 -13.13 -1.73 9.30
N VAL A 6 -11.89 -2.17 9.50
CA VAL A 6 -10.78 -1.83 8.59
C VAL A 6 -11.07 -2.34 7.18
N ILE A 7 -11.46 -3.61 7.04
CA ILE A 7 -11.81 -4.22 5.75
C ILE A 7 -12.97 -3.47 5.06
N GLU A 8 -13.97 -3.02 5.82
CA GLU A 8 -15.12 -2.28 5.28
C GLU A 8 -14.74 -0.89 4.76
N MET A 9 -13.79 -0.23 5.42
CA MET A 9 -13.27 1.09 5.02
C MET A 9 -12.25 1.01 3.89
N THR A 10 -11.50 -0.10 3.77
CA THR A 10 -10.55 -0.31 2.66
C THR A 10 -11.31 -0.54 1.34
N PRO A 11 -11.09 0.28 0.29
CA PRO A 11 -11.73 0.11 -1.02
C PRO A 11 -11.57 -1.28 -1.63
N LEU A 12 -10.41 -1.93 -1.46
CA LEU A 12 -10.17 -3.31 -1.92
C LEU A 12 -10.89 -4.40 -1.11
N ARG A 13 -11.61 -4.04 -0.03
CA ARG A 13 -12.47 -4.93 0.77
C ARG A 13 -11.77 -6.17 1.31
N ARG A 14 -10.48 -6.06 1.62
CA ARG A 14 -9.70 -7.14 2.24
C ARG A 14 -8.52 -6.58 3.01
N MET A 15 -7.95 -7.42 3.87
CA MET A 15 -6.62 -7.16 4.41
C MET A 15 -5.56 -7.32 3.31
N GLY A 16 -4.58 -6.44 3.33
CA GLY A 16 -3.35 -6.62 2.57
C GLY A 16 -2.55 -7.81 3.11
N ARG A 17 -1.76 -8.43 2.24
CA ARG A 17 -0.76 -9.42 2.61
C ARG A 17 0.61 -8.77 2.75
N PRO A 18 1.50 -9.28 3.63
CA PRO A 18 2.85 -8.72 3.78
C PRO A 18 3.63 -8.61 2.47
N GLU A 19 3.43 -9.55 1.55
CA GLU A 19 4.13 -9.57 0.26
C GLU A 19 3.78 -8.36 -0.61
N GLU A 20 2.57 -7.80 -0.47
CA GLU A 20 2.14 -6.63 -1.25
C GLU A 20 2.94 -5.37 -0.87
N VAL A 21 3.29 -5.23 0.41
CA VAL A 21 4.22 -4.20 0.87
C VAL A 21 5.64 -4.51 0.38
N ALA A 22 6.07 -5.78 0.48
CA ALA A 22 7.40 -6.19 0.04
C ALA A 22 7.63 -5.93 -1.46
N TYR A 23 6.63 -6.12 -2.32
CA TYR A 23 6.75 -5.82 -3.75
C TYR A 23 6.95 -4.33 -4.03
N ALA A 24 6.23 -3.46 -3.30
CA ALA A 24 6.42 -2.01 -3.41
C ALA A 24 7.83 -1.58 -2.97
N VAL A 25 8.32 -2.17 -1.87
CA VAL A 25 9.70 -1.95 -1.39
C VAL A 25 10.71 -2.45 -2.41
N ALA A 26 10.51 -3.65 -2.96
CA ALA A 26 11.40 -4.24 -3.96
C ALA A 26 11.49 -3.38 -5.22
N PHE A 27 10.38 -2.81 -5.69
CA PHE A 27 10.37 -1.84 -6.79
C PHE A 27 11.14 -0.56 -6.44
N LEU A 28 10.89 0.05 -5.28
CA LEU A 28 11.60 1.27 -4.88
C LEU A 28 13.11 1.06 -4.67
N ALA A 29 13.52 -0.17 -4.37
CA ALA A 29 14.92 -0.55 -4.23
C ALA A 29 15.58 -0.99 -5.55
N SER A 30 14.83 -1.09 -6.65
CA SER A 30 15.34 -1.57 -7.93
C SER A 30 15.84 -0.42 -8.83
N ASP A 31 16.62 -0.77 -9.86
CA ASP A 31 17.16 0.21 -10.81
C ASP A 31 16.05 0.93 -11.60
N GLU A 32 14.89 0.31 -11.76
CA GLU A 32 13.71 0.91 -12.41
C GLU A 32 13.18 2.13 -11.65
N ALA A 33 13.45 2.25 -10.35
CA ALA A 33 13.06 3.39 -9.53
C ALA A 33 14.17 4.46 -9.40
N ALA A 34 15.26 4.40 -10.18
CA ALA A 34 16.44 5.24 -10.00
C ALA A 34 16.21 6.77 -10.04
N PHE A 35 15.07 7.22 -10.58
CA PHE A 35 14.70 8.65 -10.62
C PHE A 35 13.57 9.02 -9.65
N ILE A 36 13.15 8.10 -8.77
CA ILE A 36 12.13 8.31 -7.76
C ILE A 36 12.81 8.61 -6.43
N THR A 37 12.60 9.80 -5.89
CA THR A 37 13.10 10.22 -4.58
C THR A 37 12.18 11.26 -3.95
N GLY A 38 12.15 11.33 -2.62
CA GLY A 38 11.31 12.27 -1.87
C GLY A 38 9.80 11.97 -1.88
N GLU A 39 9.39 10.80 -2.38
CA GLU A 39 7.99 10.40 -2.52
C GLU A 39 7.55 9.44 -1.41
N ILE A 40 6.26 9.47 -1.04
CA ILE A 40 5.65 8.55 -0.07
C ILE A 40 4.67 7.64 -0.82
N LEU A 41 5.12 6.41 -1.13
CA LEU A 41 4.25 5.40 -1.73
C LEU A 41 3.37 4.73 -0.66
N THR A 42 2.09 5.13 -0.60
CA THR A 42 1.11 4.51 0.29
C THR A 42 0.66 3.15 -0.26
N VAL A 43 0.79 2.09 0.55
CA VAL A 43 0.38 0.71 0.20
C VAL A 43 -0.64 0.19 1.22
N ASP A 44 -1.90 0.58 1.05
CA ASP A 44 -2.95 0.34 2.06
C ASP A 44 -4.29 -0.15 1.48
N GLY A 45 -4.33 -0.48 0.19
CA GLY A 45 -5.56 -0.86 -0.51
C GLY A 45 -6.60 0.26 -0.61
N GLY A 46 -6.18 1.51 -0.43
CA GLY A 46 -6.97 2.73 -0.55
C GLY A 46 -7.59 3.23 0.75
N LEU A 47 -7.14 2.72 1.91
CA LEU A 47 -7.73 3.02 3.22
C LEU A 47 -7.69 4.52 3.57
N VAL A 48 -6.64 5.23 3.19
CA VAL A 48 -6.45 6.66 3.49
C VAL A 48 -6.66 7.58 2.29
N MET A 49 -7.21 7.08 1.17
CA MET A 49 -7.50 7.90 -0.01
C MET A 49 -8.38 9.10 0.37
N GLN A 50 -7.84 10.30 0.22
CA GLN A 50 -8.63 11.53 0.23
C GLN A 50 -9.11 11.78 -1.21
N GLY A 51 -10.44 11.82 -1.38
CA GLY A 51 -11.07 12.29 -2.60
C GLY A 51 -11.03 13.81 -2.70
#